data_AF-A0A7S3S437-F1
#
_entry.id   AF-A0A7S3S437-F1
#
_cell.length_a   1.000
_cell.length_b   1.000
_cell.length_c   1.000
_cell.angle_alpha   90.00
_cell.angle_beta   90.00
_cell.angle_gamma   90.00
#
_symmetry.space_group_name_H-M   'P 1'
#
loop_
_entity.id
_entity.type
_entity.pdbx_description
1 polymer ?
#
loop_
_entity_poly.entity_id
_entity_poly.type
_entity_poly.pdbx_seq_one_letter_code
_entity_poly.pdbx_strand_id
1 'polypeptide(L)'
;VEARAVFSRVNILMLWQCTADDLFAYGAKAFYPRFTNRHIGDSPLHLGTREIQLVLLKNALLLGVAFAYGTELVALQPPAAADGACWRCWALRASSTETHQTSGGVLSFKPNKAGDYERGAGQGLCNLQQTSQLDPAFLREPEAAPPEGGFCVEVDALLLAEGERSSSCVKLGFTKNVDRFSTAIGLVLNLEREAEPHKELRSFTVRPIDPTGKQLAAAGVGFEFAEYLQGETHYIVITIKKAALIDKGVLRADLPSAELLTAANLDEDALMRLARQVATIVGLPESTPFCDVHPAKLFDFSSRARCAAPFRVLG
;
A
#
# COMPACT_ATOMS: atom_id res chain seq x y z
N VAL A 1 -5.94 -5.35 16.44
CA VAL A 1 -7.19 -5.13 15.67
C VAL A 1 -6.84 -4.87 14.21
N GLU A 2 -7.67 -5.30 13.27
CA GLU A 2 -7.52 -5.03 11.83
C GLU A 2 -8.89 -4.60 11.29
N ALA A 3 -8.93 -3.44 10.63
CA ALA A 3 -10.17 -2.83 10.14
C ALA A 3 -10.80 -3.66 9.02
N ARG A 4 -9.99 -4.35 8.21
CA ARG A 4 -10.47 -5.18 7.11
C ARG A 4 -10.85 -6.58 7.59
N ALA A 5 -11.72 -7.24 6.83
CA ALA A 5 -12.05 -8.64 7.07
C ALA A 5 -11.19 -9.60 6.23
N VAL A 6 -10.54 -9.10 5.18
CA VAL A 6 -9.83 -9.93 4.19
C VAL A 6 -8.52 -9.29 3.73
N PHE A 7 -7.55 -10.12 3.37
CA PHE A 7 -6.33 -9.68 2.67
C PHE A 7 -6.59 -9.71 1.16
N SER A 8 -6.81 -8.54 0.55
CA SER A 8 -7.15 -8.40 -0.88
C SER A 8 -6.00 -7.91 -1.77
N ARG A 9 -4.85 -7.56 -1.20
CA ARG A 9 -3.74 -6.96 -1.97
C ARG A 9 -2.97 -8.03 -2.75
N VAL A 10 -2.99 -7.90 -4.07
CA VAL A 10 -2.29 -8.79 -5.01
C VAL A 10 -0.90 -8.27 -5.42
N ASN A 11 -0.54 -7.05 -5.05
CA ASN A 11 0.77 -6.47 -5.38
C ASN A 11 1.92 -7.26 -4.73
N ILE A 12 3.04 -7.33 -5.44
CA ILE A 12 4.24 -8.02 -5.00
C ILE A 12 5.25 -7.05 -4.39
N LEU A 13 5.90 -7.47 -3.30
CA LEU A 13 6.97 -6.72 -2.63
C LEU A 13 8.32 -7.37 -2.91
N MET A 14 9.28 -6.54 -3.32
CA MET A 14 10.68 -6.94 -3.33
C MET A 14 11.21 -7.02 -1.89
N LEU A 15 12.04 -8.02 -1.62
CA LEU A 15 12.56 -8.34 -0.31
C LEU A 15 14.06 -8.13 -0.27
N TRP A 16 14.56 -7.63 0.85
CA TRP A 16 15.97 -7.74 1.18
C TRP A 16 16.30 -9.16 1.62
N GLN A 17 17.57 -9.54 1.50
CA GLN A 17 18.04 -10.87 1.85
C GLN A 17 17.64 -11.27 3.27
N CYS A 18 17.87 -10.40 4.27
CA CYS A 18 17.49 -10.67 5.65
C CYS A 18 15.99 -10.90 5.83
N THR A 19 15.14 -10.10 5.18
CA THR A 19 13.68 -10.28 5.25
C THR A 19 13.24 -11.57 4.58
N ALA A 20 13.89 -11.97 3.48
CA ALA A 20 13.61 -13.23 2.83
C ALA A 20 14.04 -14.43 3.70
N ASP A 21 15.18 -14.33 4.38
CA ASP A 21 15.66 -15.32 5.33
C ASP A 21 14.71 -15.46 6.52
N ASP A 22 14.24 -14.35 7.09
CA ASP A 22 13.26 -14.35 8.17
C ASP A 22 11.95 -15.02 7.73
N LEU A 23 11.40 -14.65 6.57
CA LEU A 23 10.18 -15.28 6.03
C LEU A 23 10.38 -16.77 5.79
N PHE A 24 11.56 -17.17 5.31
CA PHE A 24 11.90 -18.58 5.13
C PHE A 24 11.93 -19.31 6.48
N ALA A 25 12.54 -18.72 7.51
CA ALA A 25 12.56 -19.26 8.87
C ALA A 25 11.16 -19.36 9.50
N TYR A 26 10.26 -18.43 9.19
CA TYR A 26 8.83 -18.51 9.53
C TYR A 26 8.03 -19.51 8.66
N GLY A 27 8.70 -20.34 7.86
CA GLY A 27 8.07 -21.41 7.10
C GLY A 27 7.35 -20.95 5.82
N ALA A 28 7.68 -19.76 5.28
CA ALA A 28 7.08 -19.29 4.03
C ALA A 28 7.17 -20.31 2.89
N LYS A 29 8.28 -21.07 2.81
CA LYS A 29 8.47 -22.15 1.82
C LYS A 29 7.45 -23.28 1.93
N ALA A 30 6.99 -23.58 3.15
CA ALA A 30 6.00 -24.63 3.39
C ALA A 30 4.61 -24.20 2.90
N PHE A 31 4.27 -22.91 3.03
CA PHE A 31 3.00 -22.37 2.55
C PHE A 31 3.03 -22.00 1.07
N TYR A 32 4.20 -21.60 0.56
CA TYR A 32 4.41 -21.11 -0.80
C TYR A 32 5.62 -21.83 -1.41
N PRO A 33 5.43 -23.01 -2.03
CA PRO A 33 6.54 -23.84 -2.52
C PRO A 33 7.41 -23.16 -3.58
N ARG A 34 6.90 -22.13 -4.29
CA ARG A 34 7.66 -21.34 -5.26
C ARG A 34 8.56 -20.28 -4.61
N PHE A 35 8.32 -19.90 -3.37
CA PHE A 35 9.15 -18.93 -2.65
C PHE A 35 10.58 -19.46 -2.45
N THR A 36 11.56 -18.56 -2.49
CA THR A 36 12.96 -18.84 -2.21
C THR A 36 13.56 -17.63 -1.52
N ASN A 37 14.44 -17.87 -0.55
CA ASN A 37 15.29 -16.84 0.04
C ASN A 37 16.68 -16.79 -0.63
N ARG A 38 16.94 -17.63 -1.64
CA ARG A 38 18.18 -17.60 -2.41
C ARG A 38 17.96 -16.93 -3.75
N HIS A 39 18.88 -16.03 -4.11
CA HIS A 39 18.92 -15.44 -5.44
C HIS A 39 19.10 -16.52 -6.52
N ILE A 40 18.31 -16.41 -7.59
CA ILE A 40 18.40 -17.27 -8.78
C ILE A 40 18.72 -16.36 -9.96
N GLY A 41 20.00 -16.32 -10.35
CA GLY A 41 20.51 -15.32 -11.29
C GLY A 41 20.29 -13.90 -10.74
N ASP A 42 19.91 -12.97 -11.62
CA ASP A 42 19.65 -11.57 -11.26
C ASP A 42 18.20 -11.31 -10.82
N SER A 43 17.41 -12.37 -10.58
CA SER A 43 16.02 -12.22 -10.15
C SER A 43 15.96 -11.62 -8.75
N PRO A 44 15.19 -10.53 -8.53
CA PRO A 44 14.96 -10.00 -7.19
C PRO A 44 14.22 -11.03 -6.32
N LEU A 45 14.55 -11.05 -5.04
CA LEU A 45 13.77 -11.77 -4.04
C LEU A 45 12.45 -11.04 -3.85
N HIS A 46 11.34 -11.76 -3.84
CA HIS A 46 10.03 -11.14 -3.74
C HIS A 46 8.99 -12.13 -3.20
N LEU A 47 7.92 -11.57 -2.63
CA LEU A 47 6.73 -12.32 -2.24
C LEU A 47 5.52 -11.40 -2.31
N GLY A 48 4.35 -11.95 -2.64
CA GLY A 48 3.14 -11.16 -2.71
C GLY A 48 2.71 -10.63 -1.33
N THR A 49 2.07 -9.46 -1.31
CA THR A 49 1.69 -8.79 -0.06
C THR A 49 0.76 -9.68 0.78
N ARG A 50 -0.24 -10.28 0.14
CA ARG A 50 -1.18 -11.20 0.78
C ARG A 50 -0.47 -12.44 1.32
N GLU A 51 0.50 -12.96 0.59
CA GLU A 51 1.28 -14.14 0.95
C GLU A 51 2.08 -13.86 2.23
N ILE A 52 2.79 -12.71 2.29
CA ILE A 52 3.49 -12.26 3.50
C ILE A 52 2.52 -12.16 4.68
N GLN A 53 1.37 -11.51 4.48
CA GLN A 53 0.34 -11.38 5.51
C GLN A 53 -0.14 -12.74 6.03
N LEU A 54 -0.34 -13.72 5.15
CA LEU A 54 -0.79 -15.06 5.51
C LEU A 54 0.31 -15.88 6.22
N VAL A 55 1.58 -15.76 5.82
CA VAL A 55 2.69 -16.39 6.55
C VAL A 55 2.74 -15.87 7.99
N LEU A 56 2.73 -14.54 8.14
CA LEU A 56 2.84 -13.90 9.46
C LEU A 56 1.59 -14.16 10.31
N LEU A 57 0.39 -14.14 9.72
CA LEU A 57 -0.85 -14.46 10.42
C LEU A 57 -0.84 -15.89 10.97
N LYS A 58 -0.49 -16.88 10.13
CA LYS A 58 -0.46 -18.29 10.56
C LYS A 58 0.51 -18.50 11.73
N ASN A 59 1.70 -17.90 11.65
CA ASN A 59 2.68 -17.96 12.73
C ASN A 59 2.18 -17.25 14.01
N ALA A 60 1.60 -16.06 13.88
CA ALA A 60 1.06 -15.33 15.02
C ALA A 60 -0.08 -16.10 15.71
N LEU A 61 -0.96 -16.75 14.95
CA LEU A 61 -2.02 -17.61 15.50
C LEU A 61 -1.44 -18.82 16.25
N LEU A 62 -0.40 -19.47 15.73
CA LEU A 62 0.28 -20.57 16.41
C LEU A 62 0.93 -20.13 17.73
N LEU A 63 1.36 -18.87 17.81
CA LEU A 63 1.92 -18.25 19.01
C LEU A 63 0.84 -17.71 19.97
N GLY A 64 -0.45 -17.91 19.68
CA GLY A 64 -1.55 -17.50 20.55
C GLY A 64 -1.93 -16.02 20.46
N VAL A 65 -1.51 -15.31 19.41
CA VAL A 65 -1.92 -13.93 19.19
C VAL A 65 -3.41 -13.88 18.83
N ALA A 66 -4.18 -13.09 19.59
CA ALA A 66 -5.60 -12.86 19.33
C ALA A 66 -5.82 -11.78 18.27
N PHE A 67 -6.66 -12.07 17.27
CA PHE A 67 -7.00 -11.15 16.20
C PHE A 67 -8.47 -10.80 16.22
N ALA A 68 -8.78 -9.51 16.10
CA ALA A 68 -10.11 -9.00 15.81
C ALA A 68 -10.10 -8.34 14.42
N TYR A 69 -10.74 -8.99 13.45
CA TYR A 69 -10.89 -8.52 12.06
C TYR A 69 -12.20 -7.77 11.88
N GLY A 70 -12.25 -6.85 10.91
CA GLY A 70 -13.42 -5.99 10.73
C GLY A 70 -13.61 -5.03 11.91
N THR A 71 -12.53 -4.66 12.60
CA THR A 71 -12.58 -3.82 13.81
C THR A 71 -11.52 -2.74 13.78
N GLU A 72 -11.87 -1.54 14.21
CA GLU A 72 -10.96 -0.39 14.24
C GLU A 72 -10.82 0.14 15.66
N LEU A 73 -9.64 0.68 15.97
CA LEU A 73 -9.39 1.39 17.21
C LEU A 73 -10.12 2.74 17.16
N VAL A 74 -10.96 3.02 18.15
CA VAL A 74 -11.79 4.23 18.17
C VAL A 74 -11.50 5.16 19.32
N ALA A 75 -10.91 4.67 20.40
CA ALA A 75 -10.50 5.50 21.52
C ALA A 75 -9.43 4.84 22.38
N LEU A 76 -8.63 5.69 23.03
CA LEU A 76 -7.76 5.36 24.15
C LEU A 76 -8.29 6.02 25.41
N GLN A 77 -8.12 5.37 26.55
CA GLN A 77 -8.52 5.90 27.84
C GLN A 77 -7.42 5.62 28.87
N PRO A 78 -6.93 6.66 29.56
CA PRO A 78 -5.94 6.51 30.61
C PRO A 78 -6.55 5.86 31.85
N PRO A 79 -5.70 5.30 32.74
CA PRO A 79 -6.14 4.80 34.03
C PRO A 79 -6.70 5.91 34.94
N ALA A 80 -7.77 5.60 35.70
CA ALA A 80 -8.41 6.55 36.62
C ALA A 80 -7.72 6.71 37.99
N ALA A 81 -6.82 5.79 38.38
CA ALA A 81 -6.06 5.87 39.63
C ALA A 81 -4.67 5.24 39.49
N ALA A 82 -3.76 5.55 40.41
CA ALA A 82 -2.33 5.24 40.28
C ALA A 82 -1.93 3.78 40.58
N ASP A 83 -2.78 2.99 41.26
CA ASP A 83 -2.38 1.65 41.72
C ASP A 83 -2.99 0.55 40.85
N GLY A 84 -2.12 -0.20 40.14
CA GLY A 84 -2.50 -1.34 39.30
C GLY A 84 -3.31 -1.03 38.03
N ALA A 85 -3.31 0.22 37.56
CA ALA A 85 -4.22 0.67 36.51
C ALA A 85 -3.57 0.68 35.12
N CYS A 86 -4.23 0.03 34.16
CA CYS A 86 -3.78 -0.11 32.77
C CYS A 86 -4.45 0.90 31.84
N TRP A 87 -3.80 1.17 30.70
CA TRP A 87 -4.45 1.89 29.60
C TRP A 87 -5.54 1.04 28.98
N ARG A 88 -6.64 1.65 28.55
CA ARG A 88 -7.74 0.99 27.85
C ARG A 88 -7.79 1.40 26.40
N CYS A 89 -7.77 0.40 25.51
CA CYS A 89 -8.00 0.56 24.09
C CYS A 89 -9.40 0.09 23.75
N TRP A 90 -10.21 0.99 23.18
CA TRP A 90 -11.56 0.68 22.74
C TRP A 90 -11.59 0.44 21.24
N ALA A 91 -12.16 -0.69 20.84
CA ALA A 91 -12.31 -1.06 19.44
C ALA A 91 -13.77 -1.35 19.09
N LEU A 92 -14.21 -0.81 17.96
CA LEU A 92 -15.55 -1.00 17.41
C LEU A 92 -15.48 -1.83 16.14
N ARG A 93 -16.62 -2.39 15.73
CA ARG A 93 -16.74 -2.93 14.38
C ARG A 93 -16.50 -1.80 13.40
N ALA A 94 -15.54 -1.98 12.51
CA ALA A 94 -15.23 -1.00 11.49
C ALA A 94 -16.51 -0.76 10.68
N SER A 95 -16.89 0.52 10.54
CA SER A 95 -17.98 0.84 9.64
C SER A 95 -17.61 0.30 8.26
N SER A 96 -18.53 -0.37 7.57
CA SER A 96 -18.31 -0.93 6.23
C SER A 96 -18.15 0.16 5.14
N THR A 97 -17.58 1.31 5.51
CA THR A 97 -17.30 2.49 4.68
C THR A 97 -15.92 2.44 4.04
N GLU A 98 -15.10 1.43 4.32
CA GLU A 98 -14.44 0.82 3.19
C GLU A 98 -15.56 0.19 2.39
N THR A 99 -16.07 0.93 1.40
CA THR A 99 -16.68 0.35 0.21
C THR A 99 -16.07 -1.02 0.07
N HIS A 100 -16.88 -2.07 0.12
CA HIS A 100 -16.52 -3.30 -0.56
C HIS A 100 -15.71 -2.82 -1.77
N GLN A 101 -14.45 -3.24 -1.86
CA GLN A 101 -13.78 -3.25 -3.15
C GLN A 101 -14.65 -4.23 -3.95
N THR A 102 -15.80 -3.72 -4.39
CA THR A 102 -16.84 -4.45 -5.06
C THR A 102 -16.12 -4.93 -6.29
N SER A 103 -16.23 -6.22 -6.48
CA SER A 103 -16.00 -7.02 -7.67
C SER A 103 -16.65 -6.45 -8.95
N GLY A 104 -16.62 -5.13 -9.15
CA GLY A 104 -17.36 -4.41 -10.19
C GLY A 104 -17.01 -2.91 -10.36
N GLY A 105 -15.99 -2.37 -9.68
CA GLY A 105 -15.48 -1.02 -9.96
C GLY A 105 -13.98 -1.10 -10.23
N VAL A 106 -13.57 -0.90 -11.47
CA VAL A 106 -12.22 -1.18 -11.96
C VAL A 106 -11.15 -0.51 -11.10
N LEU A 107 -11.34 0.69 -10.52
CA LEU A 107 -10.28 1.34 -9.74
C LEU A 107 -10.74 2.24 -8.59
N SER A 108 -10.66 1.76 -7.36
CA SER A 108 -10.67 2.63 -6.17
C SER A 108 -9.40 3.50 -6.17
N PHE A 109 -9.50 4.73 -6.68
CA PHE A 109 -8.39 5.69 -6.72
C PHE A 109 -8.02 6.14 -5.30
N LYS A 110 -6.73 6.28 -4.99
CA LYS A 110 -6.30 6.88 -3.71
C LYS A 110 -6.23 8.41 -3.90
N PRO A 111 -7.06 9.22 -3.21
CA PRO A 111 -7.00 10.67 -3.32
C PRO A 111 -5.58 11.23 -3.10
N ASN A 112 -5.24 12.28 -3.84
CA ASN A 112 -3.97 12.99 -3.70
C ASN A 112 -3.85 13.64 -2.32
N LYS A 113 -2.68 13.55 -1.70
CA LYS A 113 -2.37 14.01 -0.35
C LYS A 113 -1.84 15.45 -0.28
N ALA A 114 -1.61 16.08 -1.42
CA ALA A 114 -0.96 17.38 -1.50
C ALA A 114 -1.73 18.51 -0.78
N GLY A 115 -3.05 18.34 -0.55
CA GLY A 115 -3.88 19.33 0.14
C GLY A 115 -3.74 19.32 1.67
N ASP A 116 -3.22 18.24 2.27
CA ASP A 116 -3.17 18.06 3.74
C ASP A 116 -1.85 18.55 4.36
N TYR A 117 -1.00 19.21 3.57
CA TYR A 117 0.38 19.50 3.92
C TYR A 117 0.65 21.00 3.95
N GLU A 118 1.12 21.49 5.09
CA GLU A 118 1.47 22.89 5.29
C GLU A 118 2.98 23.11 5.20
N ARG A 119 3.40 24.31 4.76
CA ARG A 119 4.82 24.70 4.81
C ARG A 119 5.18 25.11 6.23
N GLY A 120 6.18 24.42 6.81
CA GLY A 120 6.73 24.81 8.11
C GLY A 120 7.54 26.12 8.03
N ALA A 121 7.49 26.94 9.07
CA ALA A 121 8.28 28.17 9.16
C ALA A 121 9.79 27.84 9.13
N GLY A 122 10.55 28.51 8.26
CA GLY A 122 12.01 28.38 8.18
C GLY A 122 12.53 27.15 7.42
N GLN A 123 11.66 26.36 6.80
CA GLN A 123 12.07 25.22 5.99
C GLN A 123 11.98 25.57 4.50
N GLY A 124 13.02 25.22 3.72
CA GLY A 124 13.15 25.59 2.31
C GLY A 124 12.03 25.04 1.41
N LEU A 125 12.19 25.18 0.09
CA LEU A 125 11.17 24.80 -0.91
C LEU A 125 10.71 23.32 -0.83
N CYS A 126 11.52 22.45 -0.24
CA CYS A 126 11.22 21.03 -0.04
C CYS A 126 11.25 20.71 1.45
N ASN A 127 10.14 20.91 2.16
CA ASN A 127 9.76 20.26 3.42
C ASN A 127 8.36 20.72 3.80
N LEU A 128 7.38 19.84 3.71
CA LEU A 128 6.03 20.07 4.22
C LEU A 128 5.82 19.29 5.52
N GLN A 129 4.87 19.72 6.34
CA GLN A 129 4.45 18.99 7.52
C GLN A 129 2.94 18.77 7.49
N GLN A 130 2.55 17.57 7.91
CA GLN A 130 1.20 17.30 8.40
C GLN A 130 1.29 17.29 9.92
N THR A 131 0.83 18.37 10.55
CA THR A 131 0.63 18.41 11.99
C THR A 131 -0.81 17.99 12.27
N SER A 132 -1.01 17.36 13.42
CA SER A 132 -2.35 17.00 13.88
C SER A 132 -2.39 17.25 15.37
N GLN A 133 -3.52 17.77 15.85
CA GLN A 133 -3.74 17.91 17.27
C GLN A 133 -4.28 16.61 17.84
N LEU A 134 -4.03 16.41 19.13
CA LEU A 134 -4.65 15.32 19.86
C LEU A 134 -6.17 15.52 19.85
N ASP A 135 -6.89 14.51 19.37
CA ASP A 135 -8.35 14.48 19.34
C ASP A 135 -8.86 14.06 20.73
N PRO A 136 -9.54 14.94 21.50
CA PRO A 136 -10.05 14.62 22.83
C PRO A 136 -11.23 13.64 22.79
N ALA A 137 -11.86 13.42 21.64
CA ALA A 137 -12.84 12.34 21.49
C ALA A 137 -12.15 10.97 21.33
N PHE A 138 -10.90 10.96 20.83
CA PHE A 138 -10.10 9.75 20.70
C PHE A 138 -9.32 9.43 21.97
N LEU A 139 -8.62 10.41 22.58
CA LEU A 139 -8.05 10.26 23.91
C LEU A 139 -9.05 10.76 24.94
N ARG A 140 -9.75 9.83 25.57
CA ARG A 140 -10.85 10.11 26.48
C ARG A 140 -10.36 10.36 27.90
N GLU A 141 -11.18 11.03 28.70
CA GLU A 141 -10.92 11.21 30.13
C GLU A 141 -10.97 9.86 30.89
N PRO A 142 -10.24 9.72 32.03
CA PRO A 142 -10.17 8.46 32.76
C PRO A 142 -11.53 7.93 33.23
N GLU A 143 -12.47 8.81 33.59
CA GLU A 143 -13.82 8.47 34.04
C GLU A 143 -14.87 8.48 32.92
N ALA A 144 -14.46 8.67 31.67
CA ALA A 144 -15.39 8.70 30.55
C ALA A 144 -16.14 7.37 30.40
N ALA A 145 -17.45 7.45 30.15
CA ALA A 145 -18.29 6.27 29.92
C ALA A 145 -17.80 5.48 28.68
N PRO A 146 -17.78 4.14 28.70
CA PRO A 146 -17.40 3.30 27.55
C PRO A 146 -18.09 3.71 26.24
N PRO A 147 -17.41 3.66 25.08
CA PRO A 147 -18.09 3.77 23.79
C PRO A 147 -19.19 2.69 23.67
N GLU A 148 -20.29 3.03 22.99
CA GLU A 148 -21.38 2.08 22.77
C GLU A 148 -21.02 1.08 21.67
N GLY A 149 -21.18 -0.21 21.96
CA GLY A 149 -20.75 -1.30 21.09
C GLY A 149 -19.25 -1.59 21.18
N GLY A 150 -18.82 -2.76 20.69
CA GLY A 150 -17.40 -3.13 20.65
C GLY A 150 -16.84 -3.76 21.93
N PHE A 151 -15.52 -3.71 22.06
CA PHE A 151 -14.79 -4.31 23.19
C PHE A 151 -13.63 -3.44 23.64
N CYS A 152 -13.18 -3.71 24.86
CA CYS A 152 -12.03 -3.06 25.49
C CYS A 152 -10.89 -4.05 25.66
N VAL A 153 -9.66 -3.57 25.49
CA VAL A 153 -8.44 -4.31 25.87
C VAL A 153 -7.61 -3.42 26.78
N GLU A 154 -7.22 -3.95 27.92
CA GLU A 154 -6.25 -3.31 28.82
C GLU A 154 -4.83 -3.61 28.33
N VAL A 155 -4.00 -2.57 28.21
CA VAL A 155 -2.66 -2.64 27.65
C VAL A 155 -1.68 -1.76 28.42
N ASP A 156 -0.41 -2.14 28.39
CA ASP A 156 0.71 -1.29 28.82
C ASP A 156 1.43 -0.64 27.62
N ALA A 157 1.21 -1.18 26.43
CA ALA A 157 1.83 -0.71 25.19
C ALA A 157 0.85 -0.82 24.02
N LEU A 158 0.91 0.19 23.13
CA LEU A 158 0.15 0.23 21.89
C LEU A 158 1.11 0.41 20.71
N LEU A 159 1.09 -0.54 19.78
CA LEU A 159 1.81 -0.45 18.50
C LEU A 159 0.84 -0.10 17.38
N LEU A 160 1.10 1.00 16.67
CA LEU A 160 0.30 1.43 15.52
C LEU A 160 0.99 1.05 14.21
N ALA A 161 0.39 0.11 13.48
CA ALA A 161 0.91 -0.41 12.21
C ALA A 161 -0.13 -0.31 11.07
N GLU A 162 -0.94 0.75 11.04
CA GLU A 162 -2.08 0.92 10.14
C GLU A 162 -1.69 1.44 8.73
N GLY A 163 -0.39 1.63 8.50
CA GLY A 163 0.15 2.22 7.28
C GLY A 163 -0.02 3.73 7.20
N GLU A 164 0.20 4.29 6.02
CA GLU A 164 0.34 5.74 5.83
C GLU A 164 -0.90 6.56 6.19
N ARG A 165 -2.10 5.99 5.97
CA ARG A 165 -3.40 6.63 6.27
C ARG A 165 -3.93 6.27 7.65
N SER A 166 -3.03 5.98 8.60
CA SER A 166 -3.40 5.72 9.99
C SER A 166 -4.23 6.88 10.54
N SER A 167 -5.50 6.60 10.83
CA SER A 167 -6.40 7.55 11.47
C SER A 167 -6.02 7.71 12.94
N SER A 168 -5.58 6.63 13.59
CA SER A 168 -5.09 6.63 14.97
C SER A 168 -3.88 7.55 15.15
N CYS A 169 -2.88 7.49 14.26
CA CYS A 169 -1.73 8.40 14.35
C CYS A 169 -2.14 9.88 14.19
N VAL A 170 -3.08 10.19 13.30
CA VAL A 170 -3.60 11.56 13.12
C VAL A 170 -4.32 12.01 14.39
N LYS A 171 -5.24 11.21 14.91
CA LYS A 171 -6.02 11.51 16.12
C LYS A 171 -5.17 11.60 17.39
N LEU A 172 -4.04 10.89 17.45
CA LEU A 172 -3.06 11.02 18.52
C LEU A 172 -2.05 12.16 18.30
N GLY A 173 -2.26 12.96 17.27
CA GLY A 173 -1.48 14.15 16.96
C GLY A 173 -0.04 13.88 16.51
N PHE A 174 0.25 12.72 15.92
CA PHE A 174 1.59 12.45 15.40
C PHE A 174 1.89 13.38 14.22
N THR A 175 3.01 14.10 14.31
CA THR A 175 3.50 14.93 13.20
C THR A 175 4.17 14.08 12.15
N LYS A 176 3.84 14.31 10.87
CA LYS A 176 4.52 13.71 9.72
C LYS A 176 5.29 14.78 8.96
N ASN A 177 6.57 14.52 8.69
CA ASN A 177 7.37 15.32 7.76
C ASN A 177 7.20 14.72 6.36
N VAL A 178 6.99 15.57 5.36
CA VAL A 178 6.71 15.16 3.99
C VAL A 178 7.67 15.85 3.04
N ASP A 179 8.51 15.03 2.41
CA ASP A 179 9.40 15.45 1.34
C ASP A 179 8.62 15.35 0.02
N ARG A 180 8.58 16.42 -0.77
CA ARG A 180 7.97 16.44 -2.12
C ARG A 180 9.05 16.54 -3.19
N PHE A 181 8.90 15.75 -4.23
CA PHE A 181 9.83 15.66 -5.36
C PHE A 181 9.15 16.10 -6.66
N SER A 182 9.86 15.95 -7.78
CA SER A 182 9.26 16.03 -9.11
C SER A 182 8.13 15.01 -9.26
N THR A 183 7.20 15.31 -10.17
CA THR A 183 6.06 14.43 -10.44
C THR A 183 6.56 13.04 -10.84
N ALA A 184 6.14 12.03 -10.08
CA ALA A 184 6.44 10.62 -10.35
C ALA A 184 5.14 9.82 -10.22
N ILE A 185 4.76 9.08 -11.28
CA ILE A 185 3.51 8.32 -11.33
C ILE A 185 3.83 6.85 -11.51
N GLY A 186 3.46 6.02 -10.54
CA GLY A 186 3.58 4.58 -10.63
C GLY A 186 2.33 3.96 -11.24
N LEU A 187 2.47 3.27 -12.36
CA LEU A 187 1.45 2.37 -12.91
C LEU A 187 1.77 0.95 -12.47
N VAL A 188 0.83 0.31 -11.78
CA VAL A 188 0.95 -1.06 -11.27
C VAL A 188 -0.08 -1.95 -11.95
N LEU A 189 0.35 -3.06 -12.52
CA LEU A 189 -0.50 -4.03 -13.22
C LEU A 189 -0.44 -5.38 -12.51
N ASN A 190 -1.59 -6.03 -12.41
CA ASN A 190 -1.71 -7.40 -11.90
C ASN A 190 -2.48 -8.23 -12.94
N LEU A 191 -1.82 -9.25 -13.49
CA LEU A 191 -2.42 -10.19 -14.42
C LEU A 191 -2.38 -11.60 -13.83
N GLU A 192 -3.37 -12.40 -14.17
CA GLU A 192 -3.46 -13.78 -13.68
C GLU A 192 -2.35 -14.63 -14.27
N ARG A 193 -1.87 -15.56 -13.46
CA ARG A 193 -0.87 -16.53 -13.87
C ARG A 193 -1.55 -17.86 -14.18
N GLU A 194 -1.24 -18.41 -15.34
CA GLU A 194 -1.64 -19.77 -15.71
C GLU A 194 -0.98 -20.80 -14.77
N ALA A 195 -1.70 -21.89 -14.46
CA ALA A 195 -1.17 -22.97 -13.62
C ALA A 195 0.07 -23.62 -14.26
N GLU A 196 0.02 -23.83 -15.58
CA GLU A 196 1.05 -24.46 -16.40
C GLU A 196 1.41 -23.57 -17.60
N PRO A 197 2.28 -22.57 -17.42
CA PRO A 197 2.61 -21.63 -18.48
C PRO A 197 3.45 -22.31 -19.57
N HIS A 198 3.14 -22.06 -20.84
CA HIS A 198 3.93 -22.54 -21.98
C HIS A 198 5.37 -21.97 -22.00
N LYS A 199 5.58 -20.77 -21.47
CA LYS A 199 6.89 -20.14 -21.31
C LYS A 199 6.93 -19.35 -20.00
N GLU A 200 7.92 -19.67 -19.17
CA GLU A 200 8.09 -18.99 -17.90
C GLU A 200 8.99 -17.75 -18.05
N LEU A 201 8.43 -16.57 -17.80
CA LEU A 201 9.19 -15.32 -17.72
C LEU A 201 9.73 -15.16 -16.31
N ARG A 202 11.07 -15.11 -16.18
CA ARG A 202 11.74 -14.76 -14.93
C ARG A 202 11.48 -13.30 -14.57
N SER A 203 11.61 -12.95 -13.29
CA SER A 203 11.50 -11.55 -12.87
C SER A 203 12.71 -10.74 -13.37
N PHE A 204 12.47 -9.49 -13.77
CA PHE A 204 13.52 -8.60 -14.29
C PHE A 204 13.13 -7.13 -14.15
N THR A 205 14.12 -6.27 -14.34
CA THR A 205 13.95 -4.82 -14.41
C THR A 205 14.11 -4.35 -15.86
N VAL A 206 13.52 -3.21 -16.19
CA VAL A 206 13.58 -2.58 -17.51
C VAL A 206 13.96 -1.11 -17.34
N ARG A 207 15.03 -0.71 -18.00
CA ARG A 207 15.46 0.68 -18.17
C ARG A 207 15.18 1.13 -19.60
N PRO A 208 15.07 2.44 -19.86
CA PRO A 208 14.82 2.96 -21.21
C PRO A 208 15.82 2.49 -22.29
N ILE A 209 17.05 2.16 -21.90
CA ILE A 209 18.10 1.70 -22.81
C ILE A 209 17.99 0.22 -23.18
N ASP A 210 17.28 -0.57 -22.39
CA ASP A 210 17.14 -2.02 -22.59
C ASP A 210 16.23 -2.29 -23.81
N PRO A 211 16.33 -3.46 -24.48
CA PRO A 211 15.52 -3.75 -25.68
C PRO A 211 14.01 -3.56 -25.46
N THR A 212 13.47 -4.07 -24.36
CA THR A 212 12.07 -3.86 -23.97
C THR A 212 11.77 -2.39 -23.69
N GLY A 213 12.71 -1.66 -23.09
CA GLY A 213 12.55 -0.22 -22.85
C GLY A 213 12.47 0.60 -24.14
N LYS A 214 13.27 0.25 -25.15
CA LYS A 214 13.19 0.85 -26.49
C LYS A 214 11.85 0.55 -27.17
N GLN A 215 11.31 -0.66 -27.01
CA GLN A 215 9.99 -1.02 -27.53
C GLN A 215 8.87 -0.23 -26.85
N LEU A 216 8.92 -0.08 -25.51
CA LEU A 216 7.98 0.77 -24.77
C LEU A 216 8.03 2.22 -25.26
N ALA A 217 9.24 2.78 -25.42
CA ALA A 217 9.42 4.14 -25.93
C ALA A 217 8.88 4.30 -27.37
N ALA A 218 9.17 3.36 -28.26
CA ALA A 218 8.64 3.35 -29.63
C ALA A 218 7.11 3.23 -29.69
N ALA A 219 6.52 2.57 -28.70
CA ALA A 219 5.07 2.48 -28.51
C ALA A 219 4.46 3.74 -27.87
N GLY A 220 5.23 4.79 -27.60
CA GLY A 220 4.77 6.02 -26.95
C GLY A 220 4.57 5.89 -25.44
N VAL A 221 5.15 4.86 -24.80
CA VAL A 221 5.12 4.68 -23.35
C VAL A 221 6.41 5.25 -22.77
N GLY A 222 6.44 6.57 -22.57
CA GLY A 222 7.54 7.23 -21.88
C GLY A 222 7.58 6.86 -20.40
N PHE A 223 8.71 6.37 -19.90
CA PHE A 223 8.88 5.91 -18.53
C PHE A 223 10.30 6.16 -18.00
N GLU A 224 10.50 5.99 -16.70
CA GLU A 224 11.82 6.12 -16.05
C GLU A 224 12.41 4.76 -15.68
N PHE A 225 11.59 3.88 -15.13
CA PHE A 225 11.98 2.54 -14.69
C PHE A 225 10.75 1.63 -14.70
N ALA A 226 10.94 0.35 -15.02
CA ALA A 226 9.91 -0.66 -14.84
C ALA A 226 10.49 -1.94 -14.24
N GLU A 227 9.63 -2.72 -13.62
CA GLU A 227 9.96 -4.04 -13.06
C GLU A 227 8.81 -5.00 -13.33
N TYR A 228 9.17 -6.22 -13.66
CA TYR A 228 8.26 -7.36 -13.74
C TYR A 228 8.68 -8.38 -12.68
N LEU A 229 7.74 -8.73 -11.79
CA LEU A 229 7.89 -9.76 -10.78
C LEU A 229 6.94 -10.91 -11.06
N GLN A 230 7.49 -12.12 -10.97
CA GLN A 230 6.76 -13.36 -11.22
C GLN A 230 6.39 -14.05 -9.90
N GLY A 231 5.22 -13.73 -9.35
CA GLY A 231 4.68 -14.39 -8.16
C GLY A 231 3.54 -15.36 -8.47
N GLU A 232 2.51 -15.32 -7.61
CA GLU A 232 1.20 -15.94 -7.87
C GLU A 232 0.42 -15.19 -8.97
N THR A 233 0.78 -13.94 -9.22
CA THR A 233 0.32 -13.11 -10.34
C THR A 233 1.53 -12.65 -11.16
N HIS A 234 1.27 -12.23 -12.40
CA HIS A 234 2.19 -11.39 -13.15
C HIS A 234 2.06 -9.95 -12.65
N TYR A 235 3.08 -9.47 -11.94
CA TYR A 235 3.11 -8.12 -11.37
C TYR A 235 4.03 -7.25 -12.20
N ILE A 236 3.54 -6.10 -12.66
CA ILE A 236 4.35 -5.10 -13.35
C ILE A 236 4.21 -3.78 -12.61
N VAL A 237 5.31 -3.10 -12.34
CA VAL A 237 5.31 -1.70 -11.90
C VAL A 237 6.15 -0.88 -12.87
N ILE A 238 5.61 0.25 -13.32
CA ILE A 238 6.29 1.18 -14.22
C ILE A 238 6.13 2.61 -13.73
N THR A 239 7.24 3.32 -13.56
CA THR A 239 7.23 4.76 -13.30
C THR A 239 7.00 5.47 -14.63
N ILE A 240 5.74 5.71 -14.96
CA ILE A 240 5.30 6.25 -16.24
C ILE A 240 5.29 7.78 -16.22
N LYS A 241 5.71 8.39 -17.33
CA LYS A 241 5.71 9.85 -17.46
C LYS A 241 4.28 10.37 -17.65
N LYS A 242 3.97 11.49 -17.01
CA LYS A 242 2.68 12.19 -17.14
C LYS A 242 2.29 12.43 -18.60
N ALA A 243 3.23 12.87 -19.44
CA ALA A 243 3.00 13.10 -20.87
C ALA A 243 2.48 11.84 -21.58
N ALA A 244 3.06 10.67 -21.31
CA ALA A 244 2.62 9.41 -21.92
C ALA A 244 1.18 9.05 -21.51
N LEU A 245 0.77 9.34 -20.27
CA LEU A 245 -0.60 9.12 -19.83
C LEU A 245 -1.60 10.05 -20.54
N ILE A 246 -1.24 11.31 -20.76
CA ILE A 246 -2.06 12.28 -21.49
C ILE A 246 -2.15 11.89 -22.96
N ASP A 247 -1.02 11.61 -23.61
CA ASP A 247 -0.94 11.23 -25.04
C ASP A 247 -1.73 9.95 -25.33
N LYS A 248 -1.81 9.03 -24.36
CA LYS A 248 -2.59 7.79 -24.44
C LYS A 248 -4.07 7.97 -24.07
N GLY A 249 -4.48 9.18 -23.71
CA GLY A 249 -5.85 9.50 -23.29
C GLY A 249 -6.24 8.92 -21.93
N VAL A 250 -5.28 8.43 -21.14
CA VAL A 250 -5.53 7.92 -19.79
C VAL A 250 -5.89 9.06 -18.85
N LEU A 251 -5.18 10.18 -18.96
CA LEU A 251 -5.53 11.41 -18.27
C LEU A 251 -6.25 12.34 -19.24
N ARG A 252 -7.45 12.78 -18.86
CA ARG A 252 -8.31 13.62 -19.71
C ARG A 252 -7.72 15.01 -19.92
N ALA A 253 -7.06 15.56 -18.89
CA ALA A 253 -6.41 16.86 -18.94
C ALA A 253 -5.12 16.87 -18.10
N ASP A 254 -4.22 17.80 -18.44
CA ASP A 254 -3.05 18.12 -17.61
C ASP A 254 -3.46 19.04 -16.46
N LEU A 255 -3.92 18.43 -15.36
CA LEU A 255 -4.34 19.15 -14.15
C LEU A 255 -3.18 19.31 -13.15
N PRO A 256 -3.28 20.28 -12.23
CA PRO A 256 -2.35 20.38 -11.10
C PRO A 256 -2.29 19.07 -10.31
N SER A 257 -1.16 18.80 -9.67
CA SER A 257 -0.89 17.51 -9.01
C SER A 257 -2.03 17.02 -8.10
N ALA A 258 -2.64 17.91 -7.30
CA ALA A 258 -3.75 17.58 -6.40
C ALA A 258 -4.98 16.97 -7.12
N GLU A 259 -5.21 17.34 -8.38
CA GLU A 259 -6.37 16.95 -9.18
C GLU A 259 -6.01 16.00 -10.33
N LEU A 260 -4.72 15.90 -10.67
CA LEU A 260 -4.19 15.10 -11.78
C LEU A 260 -4.65 13.64 -11.72
N LEU A 261 -4.60 13.09 -10.52
CA LEU A 261 -4.82 11.70 -10.20
C LEU A 261 -6.15 11.61 -9.44
N THR A 262 -7.26 11.82 -10.15
CA THR A 262 -8.62 11.76 -9.63
C THR A 262 -9.51 10.96 -10.56
N ALA A 263 -10.60 10.40 -10.04
CA ALA A 263 -11.56 9.65 -10.87
C ALA A 263 -12.15 10.52 -12.00
N ALA A 264 -12.38 11.80 -11.74
CA ALA A 264 -12.89 12.74 -12.76
C ALA A 264 -11.91 12.97 -13.92
N ASN A 265 -10.60 12.92 -13.66
CA ASN A 265 -9.57 13.13 -14.69
C ASN A 265 -9.08 11.83 -15.35
N LEU A 266 -9.60 10.66 -14.93
CA LEU A 266 -9.15 9.36 -15.41
C LEU A 266 -10.11 8.79 -16.47
N ASP A 267 -9.53 8.19 -17.50
CA ASP A 267 -10.22 7.32 -18.44
C ASP A 267 -9.80 5.86 -18.19
N GLU A 268 -10.70 5.09 -17.58
CA GLU A 268 -10.41 3.71 -17.15
C GLU A 268 -10.20 2.77 -18.34
N ASP A 269 -10.97 2.92 -19.41
CA ASP A 269 -10.82 2.09 -20.60
C ASP A 269 -9.48 2.35 -21.30
N ALA A 270 -9.06 3.62 -21.37
CA ALA A 270 -7.75 3.98 -21.89
C ALA A 270 -6.63 3.42 -21.01
N LEU A 271 -6.79 3.46 -19.69
CA LEU A 271 -5.84 2.87 -18.74
C LEU A 271 -5.69 1.36 -18.95
N MET A 272 -6.81 0.64 -19.13
CA MET A 272 -6.77 -0.80 -19.38
C MET A 272 -6.14 -1.15 -20.73
N ARG A 273 -6.38 -0.35 -21.79
CA ARG A 273 -5.69 -0.50 -23.08
C ARG A 273 -4.18 -0.27 -22.95
N LEU A 274 -3.77 0.77 -22.23
CA LEU A 274 -2.36 1.04 -21.97
C LEU A 274 -1.71 -0.09 -21.14
N ALA A 275 -2.39 -0.56 -20.10
CA ALA A 275 -1.96 -1.68 -19.28
C ALA A 275 -1.71 -2.94 -20.11
N ARG A 276 -2.64 -3.26 -21.03
CA ARG A 276 -2.49 -4.39 -21.96
C ARG A 276 -1.27 -4.20 -22.86
N GLN A 277 -1.12 -3.02 -23.46
CA GLN A 277 0.02 -2.70 -24.32
C GLN A 277 1.36 -2.88 -23.57
N VAL A 278 1.46 -2.38 -22.33
CA VAL A 278 2.66 -2.54 -21.49
C VAL A 278 2.91 -4.01 -21.19
N ALA A 279 1.90 -4.76 -20.73
CA ALA A 279 2.02 -6.18 -20.42
C ALA A 279 2.52 -7.01 -21.61
N THR A 280 1.98 -6.74 -22.80
CA THR A 280 2.39 -7.42 -24.03
C THR A 280 3.82 -7.10 -24.44
N ILE A 281 4.25 -5.83 -24.34
CA ILE A 281 5.64 -5.44 -24.64
C ILE A 281 6.62 -6.03 -23.63
N VAL A 282 6.24 -6.14 -22.36
CA VAL A 282 7.03 -6.81 -21.31
C VAL A 282 7.19 -8.31 -21.60
N GLY A 283 6.33 -8.88 -22.44
CA GLY A 283 6.47 -10.24 -22.99
C GLY A 283 5.34 -11.19 -22.60
N LEU A 284 4.29 -10.70 -21.94
CA LEU A 284 3.10 -11.50 -21.63
C LEU A 284 2.22 -11.68 -22.88
N PRO A 285 1.55 -12.83 -23.05
CA PRO A 285 0.53 -12.98 -24.09
C PRO A 285 -0.53 -11.89 -24.01
N GLU A 286 -1.00 -11.42 -25.17
CA GLU A 286 -2.08 -10.42 -25.24
C GLU A 286 -3.38 -10.94 -24.58
N SER A 287 -3.59 -12.25 -24.59
CA SER A 287 -4.74 -12.93 -23.99
C SER A 287 -4.66 -13.12 -22.47
N THR A 288 -3.52 -12.85 -21.81
CA THR A 288 -3.37 -13.10 -20.36
C THR A 288 -4.39 -12.27 -19.57
N PRO A 289 -5.32 -12.88 -18.82
CA PRO A 289 -6.38 -12.12 -18.15
C PRO A 289 -5.83 -11.21 -17.07
N PHE A 290 -6.48 -10.06 -16.84
CA PHE A 290 -6.18 -9.22 -15.69
C PHE A 290 -6.78 -9.84 -14.43
N CYS A 291 -6.17 -9.63 -13.26
CA CYS A 291 -6.75 -10.07 -12.01
C CYS A 291 -8.08 -9.33 -11.71
N ASP A 292 -9.05 -10.04 -11.14
CA ASP A 292 -10.33 -9.46 -10.70
C ASP A 292 -10.16 -8.30 -9.72
N VAL A 293 -9.12 -8.36 -8.90
CA VAL A 293 -8.82 -7.34 -7.90
C VAL A 293 -7.59 -6.55 -8.32
N HIS A 294 -7.78 -5.24 -8.50
CA HIS A 294 -6.72 -4.27 -8.77
C HIS A 294 -5.90 -4.56 -10.06
N PRO A 295 -6.57 -4.67 -11.22
CA PRO A 295 -5.92 -5.05 -12.47
C PRO A 295 -4.87 -4.05 -12.96
N ALA A 296 -5.13 -2.74 -12.86
CA ALA A 296 -4.21 -1.68 -13.29
C ALA A 296 -4.40 -0.38 -12.50
N LYS A 297 -3.52 -0.02 -11.56
CA LYS A 297 -3.65 1.17 -10.70
C LYS A 297 -2.57 2.21 -10.95
N LEU A 298 -2.96 3.49 -10.87
CA LEU A 298 -2.02 4.61 -10.80
C LEU A 298 -1.79 5.05 -9.34
N PHE A 299 -0.55 5.39 -9.02
CA PHE A 299 -0.12 5.87 -7.71
C PHE A 299 0.73 7.14 -7.87
N ASP A 300 0.54 8.09 -6.95
CA ASP A 300 1.43 9.24 -6.82
C ASP A 300 2.67 8.84 -5.99
N PHE A 301 3.84 8.84 -6.63
CA PHE A 301 5.15 8.59 -6.02
C PHE A 301 5.93 9.89 -5.75
N SER A 302 5.30 11.05 -5.93
CA SER A 302 5.96 12.36 -5.84
C SER A 302 6.25 12.81 -4.40
N SER A 303 5.93 12.00 -3.39
CA SER A 303 6.12 12.36 -1.98
C SER A 303 6.59 11.20 -1.13
N ARG A 304 7.39 11.50 -0.10
CA ARG A 304 7.76 10.57 0.97
C ARG A 304 7.36 11.15 2.31
N ALA A 305 6.53 10.44 3.06
CA ALA A 305 6.18 10.79 4.42
C ALA A 305 7.04 10.00 5.43
N ARG A 306 7.43 10.66 6.52
CA ARG A 306 8.07 10.03 7.68
C ARG A 306 7.47 10.61 8.95
N CYS A 307 7.27 9.78 9.96
CA CYS A 307 6.87 10.28 11.27
C CYS A 307 8.02 11.13 11.86
N ALA A 308 7.71 12.25 12.50
CA ALA A 308 8.71 13.10 13.13
C ALA A 308 9.32 12.43 14.38
N ALA A 309 8.54 11.62 15.09
CA ALA A 309 8.97 10.82 16.23
C ALA A 309 8.37 9.41 16.15
N PRO A 310 9.13 8.34 16.47
CA PRO A 310 8.66 6.96 16.36
C PRO A 310 7.75 6.55 17.53
N PHE A 311 7.69 7.36 18.60
CA PHE A 311 6.82 7.16 19.75
C PHE A 311 6.26 8.51 20.22
N ARG A 312 5.20 8.44 21.03
CA ARG A 312 4.65 9.57 21.77
C ARG A 312 4.30 9.09 23.17
N VAL A 313 4.71 9.85 24.19
CA VAL A 313 4.23 9.65 25.54
C VAL A 313 2.92 10.41 25.66
N LEU A 314 1.87 9.71 26.09
CA LEU A 314 0.57 10.29 26.38
C LEU A 314 0.53 10.50 27.90
N GLY A 315 0.71 11.75 28.35
CA GLY A 315 0.85 12.12 29.76
C GLY A 315 1.33 13.54 29.91
#